data_AF-A0A1G7F898-F1
#
_entry.id   AF-A0A1G7F898-F1
#
_cell.length_a   1.000
_cell.length_b   1.000
_cell.length_c   1.000
_cell.angle_alpha   90.00
_cell.angle_beta   90.00
_cell.angle_gamma   90.00
#
_symmetry.space_group_name_H-M   'P 1'
#
loop_
_entity.id
_entity.type
_entity.pdbx_description
1 polymer ?
#
loop_
_entity_poly.entity_id
_entity_poly.type
_entity_poly.pdbx_seq_one_letter_code
_entity_poly.pdbx_strand_id
1 'polypeptide(L)'
;MIAIHADLRTRLHPVRQQGRRQSCLAFATSTAHEHRAGIASHLSVEYLFYHSVERTPGKNPAVGTTIAAAAGALADEGQPIEAAWPYNSVQVTPWTPPAITTTLHKRRMVLGNIGFDDITATLDAGHLVVLGVIITDTFYRPDALGRVADVSPDIERGGHAVLAAGHGVHADGTPMILIRNSWGTGWGIGGYGWLSRSYITRQLRETATLT
;
A
#
# COMPACT_ATOMS: atom_id res chain seq x y z
N MET A 1 -23.23 -8.63 -4.56
CA MET A 1 -22.99 -8.34 -3.12
C MET A 1 -21.75 -9.11 -2.70
N ILE A 2 -20.91 -8.57 -1.81
CA ILE A 2 -19.75 -9.28 -1.26
C ILE A 2 -20.04 -9.59 0.21
N ALA A 3 -20.02 -10.87 0.57
CA ALA A 3 -20.03 -11.31 1.96
C ALA A 3 -18.64 -11.09 2.55
N ILE A 4 -18.52 -10.16 3.49
CA ILE A 4 -17.25 -9.78 4.11
C ILE A 4 -16.90 -10.81 5.20
N HIS A 5 -15.68 -11.33 5.17
CA HIS A 5 -15.17 -12.27 6.19
C HIS A 5 -14.20 -11.57 7.15
N ALA A 6 -13.33 -10.71 6.64
CA ALA A 6 -12.46 -9.84 7.43
C ALA A 6 -12.45 -8.42 6.87
N ASP A 7 -12.47 -7.42 7.75
CA ASP A 7 -12.41 -6.00 7.38
C ASP A 7 -11.67 -5.20 8.45
N LEU A 8 -10.50 -4.70 8.09
CA LEU A 8 -9.64 -3.92 8.97
C LEU A 8 -9.77 -2.42 8.75
N ARG A 9 -10.65 -1.94 7.85
CA ARG A 9 -10.76 -0.51 7.48
C ARG A 9 -10.98 0.41 8.68
N THR A 10 -11.79 -0.02 9.63
CA THR A 10 -12.13 0.76 10.84
C THR A 10 -10.94 0.96 11.79
N ARG A 11 -9.85 0.21 11.59
CA ARG A 11 -8.61 0.30 12.36
C ARG A 11 -7.55 1.19 11.70
N LEU A 12 -7.84 1.70 10.49
CA LEU A 12 -6.89 2.47 9.70
C LEU A 12 -7.24 3.95 9.72
N HIS A 13 -6.20 4.78 9.71
CA HIS A 13 -6.35 6.22 9.49
C HIS A 13 -6.97 6.53 8.12
N PRO A 14 -7.53 7.72 7.89
CA PRO A 14 -8.16 8.09 6.61
C PRO A 14 -7.27 7.83 5.37
N VAL A 15 -7.90 7.54 4.23
CA VAL A 15 -7.18 7.32 2.96
C VAL A 15 -6.47 8.60 2.52
N ARG A 16 -5.25 8.43 1.98
CA ARG A 16 -4.40 9.52 1.50
C ARG A 16 -4.25 9.47 -0.03
N GLN A 17 -3.66 10.52 -0.59
CA GLN A 17 -3.53 10.78 -2.02
C GLN A 17 -2.05 11.00 -2.38
N GLN A 18 -1.45 10.06 -3.13
CA GLN A 18 -0.06 10.17 -3.56
C GLN A 18 0.11 11.20 -4.68
N GLY A 19 -0.94 11.48 -5.46
CA GLY A 19 -0.84 12.34 -6.63
C GLY A 19 0.02 11.70 -7.73
N ARG A 20 0.89 12.49 -8.36
CA ARG A 20 1.69 12.04 -9.53
C ARG A 20 3.05 11.44 -9.17
N ARG A 21 3.41 11.40 -7.88
CA ARG A 21 4.71 10.87 -7.43
C ARG A 21 4.65 9.35 -7.34
N GLN A 22 5.78 8.69 -7.56
CA GLN A 22 5.92 7.24 -7.49
C GLN A 22 6.15 6.75 -6.05
N SER A 23 5.30 7.20 -5.13
CA SER A 23 5.44 6.97 -3.67
C SER A 23 4.46 5.93 -3.12
N CYS A 24 3.75 5.20 -3.98
CA CYS A 24 2.73 4.20 -3.60
C CYS A 24 3.22 3.21 -2.54
N LEU A 25 4.46 2.74 -2.67
CA LEU A 25 5.03 1.79 -1.74
C LEU A 25 5.23 2.39 -0.34
N ALA A 26 5.68 3.64 -0.27
CA ALA A 26 5.78 4.36 0.99
C ALA A 26 4.39 4.58 1.63
N PHE A 27 3.35 4.85 0.85
CA PHE A 27 1.97 4.95 1.36
C PHE A 27 1.44 3.64 1.94
N ALA A 28 1.58 2.54 1.19
CA ALA A 28 1.13 1.22 1.63
C ALA A 28 1.89 0.79 2.90
N THR A 29 3.21 0.98 2.91
CA THR A 29 4.08 0.64 4.05
C THR A 29 3.77 1.50 5.26
N SER A 30 3.58 2.81 5.11
CA SER A 30 3.26 3.71 6.23
C SER A 30 1.95 3.34 6.89
N THR A 31 0.90 3.03 6.11
CA THR A 31 -0.39 2.61 6.67
C THR A 31 -0.27 1.28 7.43
N ALA A 32 0.48 0.33 6.88
CA ALA A 32 0.72 -0.96 7.54
C ALA A 32 1.53 -0.79 8.84
N HIS A 33 2.49 0.13 8.84
CA HIS A 33 3.30 0.47 10.01
C HIS A 33 2.50 1.18 11.10
N GLU A 34 1.70 2.19 10.75
CA GLU A 34 0.80 2.89 11.66
C GLU A 34 -0.11 1.89 12.41
N HIS A 35 -0.74 0.97 11.67
CA HIS A 35 -1.60 -0.08 12.22
C HIS A 35 -0.82 -1.04 13.13
N ARG A 36 0.32 -1.58 12.65
CA ARG A 36 1.10 -2.57 13.41
C ARG A 36 1.67 -1.99 14.71
N ALA A 37 2.07 -0.72 14.69
CA ALA A 37 2.65 -0.05 15.84
C ALA A 37 1.60 0.62 16.76
N GLY A 38 0.30 0.58 16.40
CA GLY A 38 -0.76 1.21 17.19
C GLY A 38 -0.62 2.73 17.27
N ILE A 39 -0.09 3.37 16.23
CA ILE A 39 0.19 4.81 16.22
C ILE A 39 -1.09 5.56 15.88
N ALA A 40 -1.48 6.50 16.74
CA ALA A 40 -2.76 7.22 16.66
C ALA A 40 -2.80 8.35 15.61
N SER A 41 -1.70 8.58 14.89
CA SER A 41 -1.60 9.60 13.85
C SER A 41 -0.90 9.07 12.60
N HIS A 42 -0.99 9.80 11.50
CA HIS A 42 -0.18 9.48 10.32
C HIS A 42 1.31 9.63 10.59
N LEU A 43 2.09 8.72 10.01
CA LEU A 43 3.53 8.79 9.88
C LEU A 43 3.92 9.45 8.56
N SER A 44 5.10 10.07 8.54
CA SER A 44 5.61 10.77 7.36
C SER A 44 5.93 9.80 6.22
N VAL A 45 5.06 9.80 5.21
CA VAL A 45 5.28 9.10 3.95
C VAL A 45 6.46 9.72 3.20
N GLU A 46 6.64 11.05 3.29
CA GLU A 46 7.74 11.76 2.65
C GLU A 46 9.11 11.25 3.13
N TYR A 47 9.25 11.11 4.45
CA TYR A 47 10.49 10.64 5.06
C TYR A 47 10.82 9.21 4.67
N LEU A 48 9.83 8.31 4.71
CA LEU A 48 10.02 6.93 4.25
C LEU A 48 10.37 6.88 2.76
N PHE A 49 9.66 7.65 1.93
CA PHE A 49 9.89 7.67 0.48
C PHE A 49 11.29 8.18 0.14
N TYR A 50 11.74 9.26 0.77
CA TYR A 50 13.08 9.80 0.58
C TYR A 50 14.17 8.75 0.87
N HIS A 51 14.14 8.14 2.05
CA HIS A 51 15.15 7.14 2.42
C HIS A 51 15.04 5.85 1.60
N SER A 52 13.85 5.50 1.15
CA SER A 52 13.66 4.39 0.20
C SER A 52 14.30 4.70 -1.15
N VAL A 53 14.19 5.94 -1.64
CA VAL A 53 14.86 6.37 -2.88
C VAL A 53 16.37 6.40 -2.72
N GLU A 54 16.89 6.90 -1.60
CA GLU A 54 18.33 6.91 -1.32
C GLU A 54 18.95 5.51 -1.27
N ARG A 55 18.15 4.49 -0.91
CA ARG A 55 18.52 3.07 -0.92
C ARG A 55 18.30 2.38 -2.26
N THR A 56 17.60 3.02 -3.20
CA THR A 56 17.32 2.45 -4.51
C THR A 56 18.43 2.81 -5.51
N PRO A 57 18.94 1.85 -6.31
CA PRO A 57 19.92 2.14 -7.35
C PRO A 57 19.47 3.29 -8.28
N GLY A 58 20.36 4.25 -8.52
CA GLY A 58 20.07 5.43 -9.33
C GLY A 58 19.34 6.56 -8.60
N LYS A 59 18.83 6.33 -7.37
CA LYS A 59 18.26 7.36 -6.48
C LYS A 59 17.28 8.31 -7.15
N ASN A 60 16.45 7.77 -8.04
CA ASN A 60 15.53 8.56 -8.86
C ASN A 60 14.10 8.45 -8.32
N PRO A 61 13.54 9.50 -7.70
CA PRO A 61 12.17 9.47 -7.18
C PRO A 61 11.09 9.40 -8.27
N ALA A 62 11.43 9.62 -9.54
CA ALA A 62 10.49 9.56 -10.65
C ALA A 62 10.16 8.13 -11.13
N VAL A 63 10.88 7.11 -10.66
CA VAL A 63 10.68 5.70 -11.09
C VAL A 63 10.17 4.78 -9.98
N GLY A 64 9.98 5.32 -8.77
CA GLY A 64 9.54 4.55 -7.60
C GLY A 64 10.68 3.90 -6.84
N THR A 65 10.33 2.93 -5.99
CA THR A 65 11.26 2.24 -5.09
C THR A 65 10.89 0.75 -5.00
N THR A 66 11.74 -0.07 -4.38
CA THR A 66 11.49 -1.51 -4.19
C THR A 66 11.03 -1.80 -2.76
N ILE A 67 10.29 -2.90 -2.55
CA ILE A 67 9.94 -3.38 -1.20
C ILE A 67 11.21 -3.53 -0.32
N ALA A 68 12.31 -4.02 -0.89
CA ALA A 68 13.57 -4.14 -0.16
C ALA A 68 14.14 -2.79 0.31
N ALA A 69 14.11 -1.76 -0.54
CA ALA A 69 14.56 -0.43 -0.18
C ALA A 69 13.67 0.20 0.89
N ALA A 70 12.34 0.06 0.77
CA ALA A 70 11.38 0.52 1.78
C ALA A 70 11.54 -0.20 3.12
N ALA A 71 11.77 -1.52 3.09
CA ALA A 71 12.03 -2.31 4.29
C ALA A 71 13.32 -1.89 5.00
N GLY A 72 14.39 -1.65 4.25
CA GLY A 72 15.64 -1.10 4.79
C GLY A 72 15.43 0.28 5.39
N ALA A 73 14.73 1.17 4.67
CA ALA A 73 14.43 2.52 5.12
C ALA A 73 13.64 2.54 6.44
N LEU A 74 12.63 1.66 6.55
CA LEU A 74 11.79 1.57 7.74
C LEU A 74 12.53 0.96 8.94
N ALA A 75 13.45 0.02 8.70
CA ALA A 75 14.20 -0.64 9.76
C ALA A 75 15.31 0.26 10.32
N ASP A 76 16.01 1.00 9.47
CA ASP A 76 17.23 1.73 9.83
C ASP A 76 16.95 3.20 10.16
N GLU A 77 16.14 3.90 9.36
CA GLU A 77 15.77 5.31 9.58
C GLU A 77 14.42 5.44 10.29
N GLY A 78 13.45 4.61 9.93
CA GLY A 78 12.09 4.67 10.47
C GLY A 78 11.28 5.82 9.89
N GLN A 79 10.26 6.25 10.63
CA GLN A 79 9.38 7.36 10.24
C GLN A 79 9.08 8.26 11.44
N PRO A 80 9.18 9.59 11.28
CA PRO A 80 8.57 10.50 12.22
C PRO A 80 7.06 10.62 11.98
N ILE A 81 6.36 11.31 12.86
CA ILE A 81 4.98 11.73 12.62
C ILE A 81 4.90 12.61 11.35
N GLU A 82 3.75 12.56 10.66
CA GLU A 82 3.53 13.29 9.40
C GLU A 82 3.86 14.79 9.51
N ALA A 83 3.56 15.43 10.64
CA ALA A 83 3.81 16.86 10.86
C ALA A 83 5.31 17.24 10.82
N ALA A 84 6.23 16.29 11.06
CA ALA A 84 7.67 16.55 11.05
C ALA A 84 8.23 16.72 9.64
N TRP A 85 7.66 16.01 8.65
CA TRP A 85 7.92 16.25 7.24
C TRP A 85 6.67 15.90 6.42
N PRO A 86 5.79 16.88 6.17
CA PRO A 86 4.53 16.63 5.48
C PRO A 86 4.74 16.18 4.03
N TYR A 87 3.90 15.25 3.58
CA TYR A 87 3.88 14.80 2.20
C TYR A 87 3.37 15.89 1.27
N ASN A 88 4.08 16.09 0.16
CA ASN A 88 3.63 16.93 -0.94
C ASN A 88 3.41 16.08 -2.20
N SER A 89 2.25 16.24 -2.84
CA SER A 89 1.90 15.56 -4.10
C SER A 89 2.73 16.06 -5.28
N VAL A 90 3.43 17.18 -5.12
CA VAL A 90 4.47 17.70 -5.99
C VAL A 90 5.79 17.69 -5.24
N GLN A 91 6.83 17.11 -5.83
CA GLN A 91 8.14 17.09 -5.19
C GLN A 91 8.71 18.50 -5.09
N VAL A 92 9.15 18.87 -3.90
CA VAL A 92 9.83 20.15 -3.65
C VAL A 92 11.28 20.09 -4.11
N THR A 93 11.83 21.23 -4.54
CA THR A 93 13.22 21.36 -4.97
C THR A 93 13.89 22.50 -4.17
N PRO A 94 14.99 22.24 -3.42
CA PRO A 94 15.64 20.94 -3.27
C PRO A 94 14.80 19.95 -2.46
N TRP A 95 14.93 18.66 -2.80
CA TRP A 95 14.26 17.59 -2.08
C TRP A 95 15.20 17.08 -0.98
N THR A 96 15.06 17.63 0.22
CA THR A 96 15.98 17.34 1.34
C THR A 96 15.19 17.21 2.64
N PRO A 97 15.45 16.19 3.47
CA PRO A 97 14.78 16.03 4.74
C PRO A 97 15.08 17.21 5.67
N PRO A 98 14.08 17.70 6.43
CA PRO A 98 14.33 18.64 7.51
C PRO A 98 15.07 17.93 8.66
N ALA A 99 15.63 18.72 9.57
CA ALA A 99 16.12 18.18 10.84
C ALA A 99 14.95 17.58 11.64
N ILE A 100 14.96 16.27 11.84
CA ILE A 100 13.92 15.58 12.60
C ILE A 100 14.26 15.62 14.08
N THR A 101 13.40 16.25 14.86
CA THR A 101 13.50 16.35 16.34
C THR A 101 12.48 15.47 17.05
N THR A 102 11.54 14.87 16.31
CA THR A 102 10.50 13.97 16.84
C THR A 102 10.97 12.52 16.83
N THR A 103 10.24 11.65 17.56
CA THR A 103 10.54 10.22 17.60
C THR A 103 10.49 9.59 16.21
N LEU A 104 11.53 8.81 15.89
CA LEU A 104 11.56 7.96 14.70
C LEU A 104 11.03 6.56 15.06
N HIS A 105 9.85 6.23 14.54
CA HIS A 105 9.24 4.91 14.70
C HIS A 105 9.87 3.95 13.70
N LYS A 106 10.48 2.87 14.19
CA LYS A 106 11.14 1.85 13.37
C LYS A 106 10.39 0.53 13.44
N ARG A 107 10.41 -0.21 12.34
CA ARG A 107 9.78 -1.54 12.25
C ARG A 107 10.48 -2.37 11.20
N ARG A 108 10.56 -3.68 11.40
CA ARG A 108 11.03 -4.60 10.37
C ARG A 108 9.86 -5.06 9.50
N MET A 109 10.11 -5.14 8.20
CA MET A 109 9.22 -5.81 7.26
C MET A 109 9.73 -7.25 7.02
N VAL A 110 8.79 -8.18 6.92
CA VAL A 110 9.04 -9.54 6.44
C VAL A 110 8.64 -9.58 4.98
N LEU A 111 9.64 -9.72 4.12
CA LEU A 111 9.46 -9.83 2.67
C LEU A 111 9.04 -11.24 2.32
N GLY A 112 8.13 -11.38 1.37
CA GLY A 112 7.68 -12.68 0.89
C GLY A 112 7.00 -12.59 -0.46
N ASN A 113 6.47 -13.73 -0.90
CA ASN A 113 5.63 -13.82 -2.08
C ASN A 113 4.45 -14.76 -1.77
N ILE A 114 3.72 -14.40 -0.72
CA ILE A 114 2.65 -15.25 -0.20
C ILE A 114 1.43 -15.21 -1.13
N GLY A 115 0.74 -16.35 -1.28
CA GLY A 115 -0.40 -16.48 -2.17
C GLY A 115 -1.69 -15.91 -1.59
N PHE A 116 -2.78 -15.98 -2.36
CA PHE A 116 -4.08 -15.48 -1.93
C PHE A 116 -4.52 -16.04 -0.56
N ASP A 117 -4.39 -17.35 -0.36
CA ASP A 117 -4.85 -18.00 0.88
C ASP A 117 -4.05 -17.54 2.10
N ASP A 118 -2.73 -17.40 1.97
CA ASP A 118 -1.87 -16.87 3.02
C ASP A 118 -2.17 -15.39 3.31
N ILE A 119 -2.50 -14.60 2.28
CA ILE A 119 -2.96 -13.21 2.48
C ILE A 119 -4.26 -13.20 3.30
N THR A 120 -5.23 -14.06 2.98
CA THR A 120 -6.48 -14.15 3.76
C THR A 120 -6.24 -14.59 5.20
N ALA A 121 -5.37 -15.58 5.42
CA ALA A 121 -4.99 -16.02 6.77
C ALA A 121 -4.29 -14.91 7.57
N THR A 122 -3.45 -14.10 6.91
CA THR A 122 -2.79 -12.94 7.53
C THR A 122 -3.81 -11.87 7.94
N LEU A 123 -4.81 -11.63 7.10
CA LEU A 123 -5.90 -10.69 7.38
C LEU A 123 -6.81 -11.17 8.51
N ASP A 124 -7.11 -12.47 8.57
CA ASP A 124 -7.86 -13.09 9.67
C ASP A 124 -7.13 -12.95 11.01
N ALA A 125 -5.80 -13.00 11.00
CA ALA A 125 -4.95 -12.69 12.16
C ALA A 125 -4.91 -11.19 12.52
N GLY A 126 -5.63 -10.32 11.78
CA GLY A 126 -5.68 -8.89 12.02
C GLY A 126 -4.46 -8.12 11.53
N HIS A 127 -3.65 -8.72 10.64
CA HIS A 127 -2.46 -8.11 10.07
C HIS A 127 -2.70 -7.70 8.62
N LEU A 128 -2.14 -6.55 8.23
CA LEU A 128 -2.21 -6.06 6.86
C LEU A 128 -1.06 -6.63 6.03
N VAL A 129 -1.25 -6.66 4.71
CA VAL A 129 -0.21 -7.10 3.76
C VAL A 129 0.02 -6.03 2.71
N VAL A 130 1.25 -5.54 2.60
CA VAL A 130 1.67 -4.70 1.47
C VAL A 130 1.79 -5.60 0.23
N LEU A 131 1.13 -5.22 -0.85
CA LEU A 131 1.11 -5.96 -2.11
C LEU A 131 1.80 -5.14 -3.20
N GLY A 132 2.84 -5.69 -3.82
CA GLY A 132 3.36 -5.22 -5.11
C GLY A 132 2.66 -5.97 -6.23
N VAL A 133 1.87 -5.26 -7.03
CA VAL A 133 1.06 -5.82 -8.13
C VAL A 133 1.39 -5.15 -9.46
N ILE A 134 1.17 -5.84 -10.56
CA ILE A 134 1.06 -5.19 -11.88
C ILE A 134 -0.41 -4.78 -12.07
N ILE A 135 -0.66 -3.48 -12.18
CA ILE A 135 -2.01 -2.96 -12.42
C ILE A 135 -2.34 -2.96 -13.91
N THR A 136 -3.63 -3.01 -14.22
CA THR A 136 -4.15 -3.10 -15.59
C THR A 136 -5.08 -1.92 -15.92
N ASP A 137 -5.61 -1.81 -17.14
CA ASP A 137 -6.51 -0.72 -17.51
C ASP A 137 -7.80 -0.72 -16.68
N THR A 138 -8.35 -1.91 -16.37
CA THR A 138 -9.54 -2.02 -15.53
C THR A 138 -9.31 -1.56 -14.08
N PHE A 139 -8.07 -1.61 -13.59
CA PHE A 139 -7.71 -1.14 -12.24
C PHE A 139 -8.03 0.35 -12.02
N TYR A 140 -8.00 1.14 -13.09
CA TYR A 140 -8.35 2.57 -13.04
C TYR A 140 -9.87 2.80 -12.94
N ARG A 141 -10.69 1.78 -13.19
CA ARG A 141 -12.15 1.89 -13.33
C ARG A 141 -12.88 0.86 -12.46
N PRO A 142 -12.69 0.88 -11.13
CA PRO A 142 -13.53 0.08 -10.25
C PRO A 142 -15.01 0.45 -10.47
N ASP A 143 -15.88 -0.55 -10.41
CA ASP A 143 -17.33 -0.34 -10.55
C ASP A 143 -17.93 0.40 -9.33
N ALA A 144 -19.24 0.64 -9.34
CA ALA A 144 -19.95 1.30 -8.24
C ALA A 144 -19.86 0.53 -6.91
N LEU A 145 -19.47 -0.74 -6.93
CA LEU A 145 -19.23 -1.59 -5.76
C LEU A 145 -17.73 -1.72 -5.44
N GLY A 146 -16.88 -0.91 -6.07
CA GLY A 146 -15.44 -0.90 -5.87
C GLY A 146 -14.72 -2.10 -6.50
N ARG A 147 -15.40 -2.94 -7.30
CA ARG A 147 -14.77 -4.12 -7.89
C ARG A 147 -13.97 -3.71 -9.12
N VAL A 148 -12.72 -4.14 -9.17
CA VAL A 148 -11.93 -4.06 -10.40
C VAL A 148 -12.31 -5.23 -11.28
N ALA A 149 -12.69 -4.94 -12.53
CA ALA A 149 -13.06 -5.98 -13.48
C ALA A 149 -11.85 -6.85 -13.81
N ASP A 150 -12.03 -8.16 -13.69
CA ASP A 150 -10.98 -9.12 -13.92
C ASP A 150 -11.02 -9.65 -15.36
N VAL A 151 -10.43 -8.88 -16.28
CA VAL A 151 -10.41 -9.16 -17.72
C VAL A 151 -9.07 -9.80 -18.09
N SER A 152 -9.11 -10.80 -18.97
CA SER A 152 -7.90 -11.46 -19.47
C SER A 152 -8.06 -11.82 -20.96
N PRO A 153 -7.20 -11.31 -21.86
CA PRO A 153 -6.11 -10.36 -21.57
C PRO A 153 -6.62 -8.96 -21.23
N ASP A 154 -5.88 -8.24 -20.40
CA ASP A 154 -6.06 -6.80 -20.15
C ASP A 154 -4.70 -6.10 -20.31
N ILE A 155 -4.71 -4.79 -20.58
CA ILE A 155 -3.50 -4.01 -20.81
C ILE A 155 -2.82 -3.72 -19.47
N GLU A 156 -1.62 -4.26 -19.28
CA GLU A 156 -0.77 -3.95 -18.12
C GLU A 156 -0.26 -2.50 -18.20
N ARG A 157 -0.27 -1.80 -17.07
CA ARG A 157 0.07 -0.38 -16.95
C ARG A 157 1.34 -0.13 -16.11
N GLY A 158 1.79 -1.14 -15.36
CA GLY A 158 3.04 -1.10 -14.60
C GLY A 158 2.88 -1.58 -13.16
N GLY A 159 3.99 -1.56 -12.43
CA GLY A 159 4.02 -1.91 -11.01
C GLY A 159 3.35 -0.84 -10.14
N HIS A 160 2.58 -1.28 -9.15
CA HIS A 160 1.95 -0.43 -8.16
C HIS A 160 1.88 -1.16 -6.81
N ALA A 161 2.01 -0.39 -5.72
CA ALA A 161 1.91 -0.93 -4.38
C ALA A 161 0.58 -0.51 -3.74
N VAL A 162 -0.13 -1.49 -3.18
CA VAL A 162 -1.41 -1.31 -2.47
C VAL A 162 -1.38 -2.10 -1.16
N LEU A 163 -2.39 -1.92 -0.32
CA LEU A 163 -2.45 -2.58 0.98
C LEU A 163 -3.68 -3.49 1.05
N ALA A 164 -3.50 -4.78 1.29
CA ALA A 164 -4.60 -5.69 1.63
C ALA A 164 -5.13 -5.35 3.02
N ALA A 165 -6.44 -5.11 3.13
CA ALA A 165 -7.11 -4.66 4.35
C ALA A 165 -8.36 -5.47 4.72
N GLY A 166 -8.71 -6.48 3.93
CA GLY A 166 -9.84 -7.36 4.21
C GLY A 166 -10.03 -8.38 3.11
N HIS A 167 -10.96 -9.30 3.31
CA HIS A 167 -11.35 -10.28 2.30
C HIS A 167 -12.80 -10.70 2.47
N GLY A 168 -13.33 -11.31 1.41
CA GLY A 168 -14.71 -11.77 1.37
C GLY A 168 -14.98 -12.56 0.11
N VAL A 169 -16.25 -12.91 -0.10
CA VAL A 169 -16.70 -13.71 -1.23
C VAL A 169 -17.83 -12.99 -1.95
N HIS A 170 -17.68 -12.82 -3.26
CA HIS A 170 -18.73 -12.27 -4.10
C HIS A 170 -19.91 -13.25 -4.20
N ALA A 171 -21.10 -12.75 -4.52
CA ALA A 171 -22.33 -13.55 -4.56
C ALA A 171 -22.29 -14.74 -5.54
N ASP A 172 -21.40 -14.73 -6.53
CA ASP A 172 -21.15 -15.85 -7.45
C ASP A 172 -20.13 -16.88 -6.92
N GLY A 173 -19.66 -16.72 -5.68
CA GLY A 173 -18.66 -17.59 -5.06
C GLY A 173 -17.21 -17.14 -5.28
N THR A 174 -16.95 -16.07 -6.02
CA THR A 174 -15.58 -15.60 -6.28
C THR A 174 -14.93 -15.03 -5.02
N PRO A 175 -13.80 -15.58 -4.53
CA PRO A 175 -13.05 -14.99 -3.42
C PRO A 175 -12.38 -13.68 -3.83
N MET A 176 -12.42 -12.68 -2.96
CA MET A 176 -11.93 -11.33 -3.23
C MET A 176 -11.08 -10.80 -2.08
N ILE A 177 -10.04 -10.03 -2.40
CA ILE A 177 -9.28 -9.21 -1.45
C ILE A 177 -9.74 -7.76 -1.55
N LEU A 178 -10.03 -7.16 -0.41
CA LEU A 178 -10.23 -5.72 -0.25
C LEU A 178 -8.86 -5.06 -0.16
N ILE A 179 -8.54 -4.20 -1.12
CA ILE A 179 -7.33 -3.38 -1.10
C ILE A 179 -7.65 -1.93 -0.76
N ARG A 180 -6.72 -1.28 -0.08
CA ARG A 180 -6.62 0.16 0.07
C ARG A 180 -5.62 0.69 -0.94
N ASN A 181 -6.04 1.67 -1.72
CA ASN A 181 -5.19 2.39 -2.65
C ASN A 181 -4.74 3.73 -2.05
N SER A 182 -3.74 4.36 -2.68
CA SER A 182 -3.20 5.68 -2.33
C SER A 182 -3.60 6.75 -3.35
N TRP A 183 -4.74 6.57 -4.03
CA TRP A 183 -5.25 7.49 -5.06
C TRP A 183 -6.42 8.37 -4.56
N GLY A 184 -6.50 8.57 -3.25
CA GLY A 184 -7.55 9.36 -2.62
C GLY A 184 -8.89 8.62 -2.52
N THR A 185 -9.83 9.23 -1.81
CA THR A 185 -11.14 8.63 -1.49
C THR A 185 -12.07 8.49 -2.69
N GLY A 186 -11.80 9.21 -3.79
CA GLY A 186 -12.59 9.13 -5.03
C GLY A 186 -12.30 7.88 -5.88
N TRP A 187 -11.23 7.15 -5.62
CA TRP A 187 -10.98 5.87 -6.29
C TRP A 187 -11.71 4.74 -5.57
N GLY A 188 -12.48 3.94 -6.32
CA GLY A 188 -13.29 2.85 -5.77
C GLY A 188 -14.33 3.33 -4.76
N ILE A 189 -14.51 2.59 -3.67
CA ILE A 189 -15.38 3.00 -2.55
C ILE A 189 -14.51 3.60 -1.44
N GLY A 190 -14.44 4.93 -1.40
CA GLY A 190 -13.74 5.65 -0.34
C GLY A 190 -12.24 5.40 -0.34
N GLY A 191 -11.63 5.08 -1.48
CA GLY A 191 -10.21 4.74 -1.62
C GLY A 191 -9.91 3.23 -1.55
N TYR A 192 -10.94 2.40 -1.50
CA TYR A 192 -10.83 0.95 -1.45
C TYR A 192 -11.46 0.27 -2.65
N GLY A 193 -10.95 -0.89 -3.01
CA GLY A 193 -11.48 -1.69 -4.10
C GLY A 193 -11.29 -3.18 -3.86
N TRP A 194 -12.01 -3.99 -4.63
CA TRP A 194 -11.98 -5.45 -4.53
C TRP A 194 -11.28 -6.04 -5.74
N LEU A 195 -10.30 -6.89 -5.49
CA LEU A 195 -9.59 -7.68 -6.50
C LEU A 195 -9.97 -9.16 -6.32
N SER A 196 -10.31 -9.84 -7.43
CA SER A 196 -10.60 -11.27 -7.40
C SER A 196 -9.35 -12.09 -7.11
N ARG A 197 -9.53 -13.32 -6.64
CA ARG A 197 -8.45 -14.31 -6.51
C ARG A 197 -7.66 -14.44 -7.80
N SER A 198 -8.35 -14.56 -8.93
CA SER A 198 -7.73 -14.71 -10.24
C SER A 198 -6.90 -13.49 -10.66
N TYR A 199 -7.35 -12.27 -10.34
CA TYR A 199 -6.54 -11.06 -10.53
C TYR A 199 -5.26 -11.11 -9.69
N ILE A 200 -5.40 -11.39 -8.38
CA ILE A 200 -4.27 -11.47 -7.44
C ILE A 200 -3.28 -12.53 -7.89
N THR A 201 -3.74 -13.73 -8.24
CA THR A 201 -2.88 -14.83 -8.71
C THR A 201 -2.10 -14.46 -9.97
N ARG A 202 -2.69 -13.70 -10.91
CA ARG A 202 -1.99 -13.26 -12.12
C ARG A 202 -1.05 -12.09 -11.88
N GLN A 203 -1.44 -11.14 -11.03
CA GLN A 203 -0.82 -9.82 -10.98
C GLN A 203 0.06 -9.55 -9.76
N LEU A 204 -0.02 -10.38 -8.71
CA LEU A 204 0.88 -10.27 -7.57
C LEU A 204 2.32 -10.61 -7.99
N ARG A 205 3.28 -9.82 -7.49
CA ARG A 205 4.72 -10.01 -7.74
C ARG A 205 5.49 -10.16 -6.45
N GLU A 206 5.10 -9.41 -5.42
CA GLU A 206 5.77 -9.40 -4.13
C GLU A 206 4.82 -8.98 -3.01
N THR A 207 5.15 -9.40 -1.80
CA THR A 207 4.39 -9.08 -0.60
C THR A 207 5.33 -8.67 0.53
N ALA A 208 4.82 -7.89 1.46
CA ALA A 208 5.47 -7.70 2.75
C ALA A 208 4.45 -7.57 3.88
N THR A 209 4.82 -8.09 5.05
CA THR A 209 4.11 -7.89 6.31
C THR A 209 5.01 -7.18 7.32
N LEU A 210 4.44 -6.64 8.39
CA LEU A 210 5.23 -6.04 9.47
C LEU A 210 5.11 -6.89 10.74
N THR A 211 6.26 -7.13 11.38
CA THR A 211 6.37 -7.90 12.63
C THR A 211 6.52 -7.00 13.84
#